data_AF-A0A9N8MY91-F1
#
_entry.id   AF-A0A9N8MY91-F1
#
_cell.length_a   1.000
_cell.length_b   1.000
_cell.length_c   1.000
_cell.angle_alpha   90.00
_cell.angle_beta   90.00
_cell.angle_gamma   90.00
#
_symmetry.space_group_name_H-M   'P 1'
#
loop_
_entity.id
_entity.type
_entity.pdbx_description
1 polymer ?
#
loop_
_entity_poly.entity_id
_entity_poly.type
_entity_poly.pdbx_seq_one_letter_code
_entity_poly.pdbx_strand_id
1 'polypeptide(L)'
;MRKQIFVDDTAEFHELWVRATAGVSMLRCAPQHEIVYFDSAIVTTHHFYQFVRDLFRFTNPTGDSFAFVGLRPDPVGYFFHHFSKFPAIIFQPTDSEADYCTMLQADPGGSPADALAFNTWAYVVLPSSGDWIAYGDDSKEIAVFSGAPGVNEFARAALARDIVQPAPDFKIID
;
A
#
# COMPACT_ATOMS: atom_id res chain seq x y z
N MET A 1 -9.02 -21.05 -14.38
CA MET A 1 -7.69 -20.38 -14.40
C MET A 1 -7.34 -19.98 -12.98
N ARG A 2 -6.10 -20.20 -12.53
CA ARG A 2 -5.62 -19.62 -11.27
C ARG A 2 -5.42 -18.12 -11.50
N LYS A 3 -5.92 -17.29 -10.59
CA LYS A 3 -5.67 -15.85 -10.59
C LYS A 3 -4.19 -15.63 -10.30
N GLN A 4 -3.51 -14.87 -11.15
CA GLN A 4 -2.16 -14.41 -10.85
C GLN A 4 -2.25 -13.37 -9.73
N ILE A 5 -1.52 -13.60 -8.64
CA ILE A 5 -1.57 -12.75 -7.45
C ILE A 5 -0.42 -11.74 -7.48
N PHE A 6 0.79 -12.23 -7.68
CA PHE A 6 2.00 -11.41 -7.69
C PHE A 6 2.37 -10.98 -9.11
N VAL A 7 2.89 -9.76 -9.22
CA VAL A 7 3.57 -9.27 -10.43
C VAL A 7 4.83 -10.12 -10.67
N ASP A 8 4.99 -10.64 -11.89
CA ASP A 8 6.18 -11.38 -12.33
C ASP A 8 6.87 -10.72 -13.54
N ASP A 9 6.22 -9.75 -14.18
CA ASP A 9 6.82 -8.93 -15.22
C ASP A 9 7.71 -7.82 -14.62
N THR A 10 8.97 -7.81 -15.05
CA THR A 10 9.97 -6.87 -14.55
C THR A 10 9.66 -5.42 -14.93
N ALA A 11 9.07 -5.16 -16.10
CA ALA A 11 8.77 -3.80 -16.53
C ALA A 11 7.59 -3.24 -15.73
N GLU A 12 6.53 -4.02 -15.56
CA GLU A 12 5.36 -3.67 -14.74
C GLU A 12 5.77 -3.40 -13.29
N PHE A 13 6.60 -4.28 -12.69
CA PHE A 13 7.10 -4.03 -11.34
C PHE A 13 7.97 -2.78 -11.27
N HIS A 14 8.86 -2.56 -12.24
CA HIS A 14 9.73 -1.38 -12.25
C HIS A 14 8.93 -0.07 -12.31
N GLU A 15 7.86 -0.01 -13.11
CA GLU A 15 6.96 1.16 -13.16
C GLU A 15 6.28 1.43 -11.80
N LEU A 16 5.75 0.38 -11.17
CA LEU A 16 5.17 0.47 -9.83
C LEU A 16 6.20 0.92 -8.79
N TRP A 17 7.40 0.34 -8.84
CA TRP A 17 8.50 0.64 -7.92
C TRP A 17 8.96 2.10 -8.02
N VAL A 18 9.14 2.61 -9.23
CA VAL A 18 9.53 4.01 -9.47
C VAL A 18 8.47 4.96 -8.91
N ARG A 19 7.19 4.69 -9.15
CA ARG A 19 6.10 5.51 -8.60
C ARG A 19 6.03 5.44 -7.08
N ALA A 20 6.16 4.26 -6.50
CA ALA A 20 6.14 4.06 -5.06
C ALA A 20 7.29 4.82 -4.38
N THR A 21 8.52 4.64 -4.83
CA THR A 21 9.72 5.29 -4.26
C THR A 21 9.73 6.82 -4.48
N ALA A 22 9.26 7.29 -5.62
CA ALA A 22 9.05 8.72 -5.86
C ALA A 22 8.00 9.30 -4.89
N GLY A 23 6.89 8.60 -4.68
CA GLY A 23 5.85 8.98 -3.73
C GLY A 23 6.35 9.05 -2.28
N VAL A 24 7.11 8.05 -1.83
CA VAL A 24 7.76 8.08 -0.50
C VAL A 24 8.70 9.28 -0.38
N SER A 25 9.45 9.60 -1.44
CA SER A 25 10.33 10.78 -1.47
C SER A 25 9.56 12.10 -1.36
N MET A 26 8.38 12.20 -1.98
CA MET A 26 7.51 13.37 -1.83
C MET A 26 6.95 13.48 -0.41
N LEU A 27 6.49 12.37 0.17
CA LEU A 27 5.95 12.33 1.54
C LEU A 27 6.97 12.81 2.57
N ARG A 28 8.26 12.51 2.39
CA ARG A 28 9.35 12.99 3.27
C ARG A 28 9.47 14.52 3.33
N CYS A 29 9.09 15.20 2.24
CA CYS A 29 9.17 16.65 2.11
C CYS A 29 7.82 17.34 2.37
N ALA A 30 6.73 16.58 2.48
CA ALA A 30 5.40 17.13 2.65
C ALA A 30 5.22 17.72 4.06
N PRO A 31 4.54 18.88 4.19
CA PRO A 31 4.18 19.42 5.50
C PRO A 31 3.34 18.43 6.31
N GLN A 32 3.62 18.28 7.61
CA GLN A 32 2.91 17.32 8.46
C GLN A 32 1.38 17.50 8.47
N HIS A 33 0.89 18.74 8.32
CA HIS A 33 -0.56 19.04 8.31
C HIS A 33 -1.25 18.62 7.00
N GLU A 34 -0.49 18.31 5.95
CA GLU A 34 -1.00 17.75 4.69
C GLU A 34 -1.04 16.22 4.72
N ILE A 35 -0.42 15.59 5.73
CA ILE A 35 -0.37 14.14 5.87
C ILE A 35 -1.48 13.67 6.83
N VAL A 36 -2.03 12.50 6.54
CA VAL A 36 -2.94 11.77 7.43
C VAL A 36 -2.16 10.58 8.00
N TYR A 37 -1.99 10.55 9.32
CA TYR A 37 -1.30 9.46 10.02
C TYR A 37 -2.33 8.49 10.58
N PHE A 38 -2.13 7.19 10.37
CA PHE A 38 -3.03 6.15 10.86
C PHE A 38 -2.24 4.90 11.29
N ASP A 39 -2.88 4.03 12.08
CA ASP A 39 -2.29 2.76 12.53
C ASP A 39 -1.95 1.86 11.33
N SER A 40 -0.68 1.45 11.19
CA SER A 40 -0.27 0.64 10.03
C SER A 40 -0.91 -0.74 10.00
N ALA A 41 -1.36 -1.27 11.15
CA ALA A 41 -1.96 -2.59 11.26
C ALA A 41 -3.26 -2.73 10.46
N ILE A 42 -3.96 -1.62 10.17
CA ILE A 42 -5.21 -1.69 9.40
C ILE A 42 -4.98 -2.06 7.93
N VAL A 43 -3.77 -1.83 7.39
CA VAL A 43 -3.52 -1.96 5.94
C VAL A 43 -3.84 -3.35 5.43
N THR A 44 -3.58 -4.39 6.22
CA THR A 44 -3.79 -5.79 5.80
C THR A 44 -5.22 -6.28 6.06
N THR A 45 -6.10 -5.38 6.53
CA THR A 45 -7.47 -5.71 6.94
C THR A 45 -8.51 -5.31 5.90
N HIS A 46 -9.72 -5.82 6.07
CA HIS A 46 -10.87 -5.39 5.28
C HIS A 46 -11.18 -3.90 5.40
N HIS A 47 -10.88 -3.29 6.56
CA HIS A 47 -11.23 -1.91 6.81
C HIS A 47 -10.48 -0.98 5.86
N PHE A 48 -9.18 -1.23 5.65
CA PHE A 48 -8.38 -0.48 4.71
C PHE A 48 -8.82 -0.70 3.25
N TYR A 49 -9.19 -1.94 2.90
CA TYR A 49 -9.76 -2.23 1.58
C TYR A 49 -11.02 -1.41 1.31
N GLN A 50 -11.96 -1.38 2.27
CA GLN A 50 -13.18 -0.60 2.17
C GLN A 50 -12.87 0.90 2.04
N PHE A 51 -11.93 1.42 2.83
CA PHE A 51 -11.44 2.78 2.71
C PHE A 51 -10.95 3.11 1.30
N VAL A 52 -10.07 2.29 0.70
CA VAL A 52 -9.55 2.53 -0.65
C VAL A 52 -10.67 2.50 -1.69
N ARG A 53 -11.65 1.59 -1.55
CA ARG A 53 -12.79 1.52 -2.47
C ARG A 53 -13.75 2.69 -2.34
N ASP A 54 -14.00 3.17 -1.13
CA ASP A 54 -14.80 4.38 -0.92
C ASP A 54 -14.06 5.63 -1.42
N LEU A 55 -12.73 5.67 -1.26
CA LEU A 55 -11.89 6.72 -1.83
C LEU A 55 -11.98 6.75 -3.36
N PHE A 56 -11.96 5.60 -4.03
CA PHE A 56 -12.22 5.56 -5.48
C PHE A 56 -13.62 6.03 -5.84
N ARG A 57 -14.66 5.63 -5.11
CA ARG A 57 -16.03 6.14 -5.36
C ARG A 57 -16.12 7.66 -5.21
N PHE A 58 -15.35 8.23 -4.29
CA PHE A 58 -15.27 9.67 -4.05
C PHE A 58 -14.48 10.41 -5.15
N THR A 59 -13.36 9.85 -5.62
CA THR A 59 -12.42 10.54 -6.53
C THR A 59 -12.59 10.20 -8.01
N ASN A 60 -12.98 8.95 -8.30
CA ASN A 60 -13.11 8.42 -9.64
C ASN A 60 -14.23 7.35 -9.71
N PRO A 61 -15.46 7.74 -10.10
CA PRO A 61 -16.61 6.85 -10.09
C PRO A 61 -16.48 5.64 -11.02
N THR A 62 -15.58 5.66 -12.00
CA THR A 62 -15.40 4.52 -12.92
C THR A 62 -14.63 3.35 -12.30
N GLY A 63 -14.09 3.52 -11.08
CA GLY A 63 -13.42 2.47 -10.33
C GLY A 63 -12.07 2.09 -10.95
N ASP A 64 -10.98 2.46 -10.29
CA ASP A 64 -9.63 2.14 -10.78
C ASP A 64 -9.00 0.99 -9.98
N SER A 65 -8.02 0.33 -10.58
CA SER A 65 -7.15 -0.61 -9.87
C SER A 65 -6.19 0.15 -8.96
N PHE A 66 -5.65 -0.55 -7.98
CA PHE A 66 -4.58 -0.04 -7.12
C PHE A 66 -3.57 -1.13 -6.86
N ALA A 67 -2.34 -0.74 -6.55
CA ALA A 67 -1.26 -1.66 -6.25
C ALA A 67 -0.90 -1.57 -4.76
N PHE A 68 -0.59 -2.72 -4.17
CA PHE A 68 0.23 -2.82 -2.97
C PHE A 68 1.64 -3.20 -3.42
N VAL A 69 2.66 -2.45 -3.00
CA VAL A 69 4.05 -2.63 -3.37
C VAL A 69 4.89 -2.72 -2.09
N GLY A 70 5.42 -3.91 -1.80
CA GLY A 70 6.37 -4.13 -0.72
C GLY A 70 7.72 -3.51 -1.05
N LEU A 71 8.22 -2.65 -0.18
CA LEU A 71 9.52 -1.98 -0.28
C LEU A 71 10.61 -2.66 0.55
N ARG A 72 10.24 -3.28 1.67
CA ARG A 72 11.13 -4.03 2.55
C ARG A 72 10.48 -5.32 3.01
N PRO A 73 11.18 -6.47 3.06
CA PRO A 73 12.58 -6.70 2.68
C PRO A 73 12.88 -6.38 1.19
N ASP A 74 14.16 -6.36 0.81
CA ASP A 74 14.58 -5.93 -0.53
C ASP A 74 13.79 -6.68 -1.64
N PRO A 75 13.07 -5.98 -2.53
CA PRO A 75 12.18 -6.62 -3.48
C PRO A 75 12.88 -7.56 -4.46
N VAL A 76 14.14 -7.29 -4.79
CA VAL A 76 14.88 -8.01 -5.82
C VAL A 76 15.84 -9.01 -5.19
N GLY A 77 16.74 -8.53 -4.35
CA GLY A 77 17.76 -9.29 -3.65
C GLY A 77 17.20 -10.29 -2.64
N TYR A 78 15.98 -10.07 -2.12
CA TYR A 78 15.30 -11.04 -1.27
C TYR A 78 14.10 -11.66 -1.98
N PHE A 79 13.02 -10.90 -2.22
CA PHE A 79 11.74 -11.51 -2.61
C PHE A 79 11.80 -12.16 -4.01
N PHE A 80 12.31 -11.45 -5.01
CA PHE A 80 12.50 -12.02 -6.35
C PHE A 80 13.51 -13.17 -6.36
N HIS A 81 14.64 -13.03 -5.64
CA HIS A 81 15.64 -14.07 -5.52
C HIS A 81 15.05 -15.39 -4.98
N HIS A 82 14.17 -15.33 -3.96
CA HIS A 82 13.58 -16.51 -3.35
C HIS A 82 12.38 -17.08 -4.12
N PHE A 83 11.56 -16.22 -4.75
CA PHE A 83 10.24 -16.63 -5.26
C PHE A 83 10.05 -16.45 -6.77
N SER A 84 11.01 -15.84 -7.48
CA SER A 84 10.90 -15.49 -8.91
C SER A 84 9.64 -14.67 -9.24
N LYS A 85 9.22 -13.82 -8.30
CA LYS A 85 8.07 -12.91 -8.35
C LYS A 85 8.48 -11.62 -7.66
N PHE A 86 7.76 -10.53 -7.90
CA PHE A 86 7.97 -9.28 -7.18
C PHE A 86 6.94 -9.12 -6.05
N PRO A 87 7.28 -8.41 -4.96
CA PRO A 87 6.38 -8.20 -3.83
C PRO A 87 5.34 -7.12 -4.15
N ALA A 88 4.61 -7.28 -5.25
CA ALA A 88 3.57 -6.37 -5.67
C ALA A 88 2.32 -7.14 -6.10
N ILE A 89 1.16 -6.59 -5.73
CA ILE A 89 -0.17 -7.13 -6.07
C ILE A 89 -1.01 -5.98 -6.61
N ILE A 90 -1.66 -6.20 -7.75
CA ILE A 90 -2.59 -5.24 -8.36
C ILE A 90 -4.02 -5.72 -8.12
N PHE A 91 -4.77 -4.94 -7.33
CA PHE A 91 -6.16 -5.21 -6.99
C PHE A 91 -7.10 -4.58 -8.01
N GLN A 92 -7.86 -5.42 -8.71
CA GLN A 92 -8.80 -5.02 -9.74
C GLN A 92 -10.10 -4.47 -9.12
N PRO A 93 -10.84 -3.58 -9.81
CA PRO A 93 -12.14 -3.08 -9.31
C PRO A 93 -13.16 -4.18 -8.99
N THR A 94 -13.03 -5.35 -9.64
CA THR A 94 -13.90 -6.52 -9.43
C THR A 94 -13.52 -7.37 -8.22
N ASP A 95 -12.38 -7.09 -7.59
CA ASP A 95 -11.90 -7.88 -6.45
C ASP A 95 -12.78 -7.62 -5.23
N SER A 96 -12.99 -8.65 -4.43
CA SER A 96 -13.71 -8.54 -3.17
C SER A 96 -12.75 -8.19 -2.02
N GLU A 97 -13.34 -7.82 -0.89
CA GLU A 97 -12.63 -7.72 0.38
C GLU A 97 -11.93 -9.03 0.77
N ALA A 98 -12.58 -10.18 0.52
CA ALA A 98 -11.98 -11.48 0.78
C ALA A 98 -10.80 -11.76 -0.14
N ASP A 99 -10.86 -11.32 -1.41
CA ASP A 99 -9.72 -11.41 -2.33
C ASP A 99 -8.55 -10.58 -1.83
N TYR A 100 -8.80 -9.36 -1.34
CA TYR A 100 -7.76 -8.48 -0.80
C TYR A 100 -6.94 -9.15 0.29
N CYS A 101 -7.60 -9.64 1.34
CA CYS A 101 -6.93 -10.32 2.45
C CYS A 101 -6.26 -11.62 2.00
N THR A 102 -6.95 -12.43 1.17
CA THR A 102 -6.41 -13.72 0.69
C THR A 102 -5.15 -13.53 -0.14
N MET A 103 -5.11 -12.51 -0.98
CA MET A 103 -3.96 -12.19 -1.81
C MET A 103 -2.76 -11.70 -1.00
N LEU A 104 -2.98 -10.80 -0.04
CA LEU A 104 -1.90 -10.35 0.84
C LEU A 104 -1.34 -11.51 1.67
N GLN A 105 -2.16 -12.49 2.04
CA GLN A 105 -1.77 -13.69 2.78
C GLN A 105 -1.32 -14.85 1.87
N ALA A 106 -1.25 -14.65 0.54
CA ALA A 106 -0.91 -15.71 -0.38
C ALA A 106 0.55 -16.14 -0.22
N ASP A 107 0.77 -17.45 -0.27
CA ASP A 107 2.12 -18.02 -0.27
C ASP A 107 2.86 -17.62 -1.57
N PRO A 108 4.00 -16.91 -1.47
CA PRO A 108 4.77 -16.50 -2.62
C PRO A 108 5.50 -17.65 -3.30
N GLY A 109 5.73 -18.79 -2.64
CA GLY A 109 6.45 -19.93 -3.24
C GLY A 109 6.93 -20.99 -2.27
N GLY A 110 6.07 -21.54 -1.42
CA GLY A 110 6.41 -22.58 -0.44
C GLY A 110 6.89 -22.02 0.90
N SER A 111 6.64 -20.73 1.16
CA SER A 111 6.94 -20.07 2.43
C SER A 111 5.79 -19.13 2.82
N PRO A 112 4.72 -19.66 3.43
CA PRO A 112 3.58 -18.85 3.87
C PRO A 112 3.95 -17.70 4.83
N ALA A 113 5.06 -17.82 5.55
CA ALA A 113 5.58 -16.76 6.41
C ALA A 113 6.06 -15.54 5.61
N ASP A 114 6.36 -15.70 4.33
CA ASP A 114 6.81 -14.64 3.42
C ASP A 114 5.67 -13.96 2.65
N ALA A 115 4.42 -14.25 2.99
CA ALA A 115 3.28 -13.52 2.43
C ALA A 115 3.38 -12.03 2.78
N LEU A 116 2.88 -11.15 1.90
CA LEU A 116 3.02 -9.69 2.07
C LEU A 116 2.33 -9.18 3.35
N ALA A 117 1.27 -9.85 3.81
CA ALA A 117 0.61 -9.53 5.07
C ALA A 117 1.48 -9.76 6.31
N PHE A 118 2.57 -10.53 6.20
CA PHE A 118 3.37 -10.99 7.34
C PHE A 118 4.84 -10.57 7.27
N ASN A 119 5.43 -10.56 6.07
CA ASN A 119 6.85 -10.25 5.86
C ASN A 119 7.04 -9.03 4.94
N THR A 120 6.27 -7.97 5.18
CA THR A 120 6.51 -6.66 4.56
C THR A 120 6.62 -5.62 5.66
N TRP A 121 7.77 -4.96 5.77
CA TRP A 121 8.03 -3.98 6.84
C TRP A 121 7.89 -2.54 6.34
N ALA A 122 8.03 -2.33 5.04
CA ALA A 122 7.74 -1.06 4.41
C ALA A 122 6.97 -1.33 3.13
N TYR A 123 5.93 -0.55 2.86
CA TYR A 123 5.08 -0.75 1.71
C TYR A 123 4.50 0.57 1.21
N VAL A 124 4.01 0.54 -0.02
CA VAL A 124 3.20 1.60 -0.60
C VAL A 124 1.91 1.02 -1.15
N VAL A 125 0.81 1.74 -0.93
CA VAL A 125 -0.44 1.55 -1.65
C VAL A 125 -0.70 2.78 -2.51
N LEU A 126 -0.90 2.57 -3.81
CA LEU A 126 -1.12 3.67 -4.76
C LEU A 126 -2.11 3.25 -5.87
N PRO A 127 -2.88 4.18 -6.44
CA PRO A 127 -3.80 3.87 -7.51
C PRO A 127 -3.04 3.66 -8.82
N SER A 128 -3.62 2.91 -9.76
CA SER A 128 -3.06 2.80 -11.12
C SER A 128 -3.05 4.16 -11.82
N SER A 129 -4.09 4.97 -11.62
CA SER A 129 -4.19 6.36 -12.04
C SER A 129 -4.69 7.26 -10.89
N GLY A 130 -4.06 8.43 -10.72
CA GLY A 130 -4.40 9.39 -9.67
C GLY A 130 -3.25 9.69 -8.72
N ASP A 131 -3.50 10.65 -7.83
CA ASP A 131 -2.45 11.40 -7.11
C ASP A 131 -2.52 11.21 -5.59
N TRP A 132 -2.97 10.04 -5.12
CA TRP A 132 -2.90 9.67 -3.71
C TRP A 132 -1.92 8.53 -3.47
N ILE A 133 -1.38 8.47 -2.26
CA ILE A 133 -0.44 7.45 -1.83
C ILE A 133 -0.67 7.15 -0.35
N ALA A 134 -0.62 5.86 0.01
CA ALA A 134 -0.38 5.43 1.37
C ALA A 134 1.00 4.79 1.48
N TYR A 135 1.74 5.07 2.54
CA TYR A 135 3.02 4.45 2.86
C TYR A 135 2.99 3.97 4.30
N GLY A 136 3.46 2.76 4.57
CA GLY A 136 3.61 2.27 5.93
C GLY A 136 5.01 1.78 6.20
N ASP A 137 5.42 1.89 7.46
CA ASP A 137 6.64 1.34 8.02
C ASP A 137 6.27 0.63 9.32
N ASP A 138 6.14 -0.70 9.28
CA ASP A 138 5.69 -1.50 10.42
C ASP A 138 6.69 -1.50 11.57
N SER A 139 7.96 -1.09 11.34
CA SER A 139 8.90 -0.85 12.44
C SER A 139 8.50 0.34 13.32
N LYS A 140 7.59 1.19 12.83
CA LYS A 140 7.08 2.38 13.53
C LYS A 140 5.61 2.25 13.90
N GLU A 141 4.93 1.18 13.49
CA GLU A 141 3.48 0.95 13.70
C GLU A 141 2.60 2.10 13.16
N ILE A 142 3.14 2.91 12.23
CA ILE A 142 2.48 4.10 11.68
C ILE A 142 2.53 4.02 10.16
N ALA A 143 1.36 4.22 9.55
CA ALA A 143 1.22 4.51 8.14
C ALA A 143 0.79 5.96 7.93
N VAL A 144 1.09 6.44 6.73
CA VAL A 144 0.77 7.79 6.27
C VAL A 144 -0.03 7.70 4.98
N PHE A 145 -0.94 8.64 4.81
CA PHE A 145 -1.69 8.84 3.58
C PHE A 145 -1.59 10.30 3.16
N SER A 146 -1.43 10.53 1.86
CA SER A 146 -1.46 11.86 1.27
C SER A 146 -2.08 11.83 -0.12
N GLY A 147 -2.83 12.86 -0.44
CA GLY A 147 -3.38 13.19 -1.74
C GLY A 147 -3.78 14.67 -1.78
N ALA A 148 -4.68 15.03 -2.71
CA ALA A 148 -5.23 16.39 -2.78
C ALA A 148 -5.99 16.77 -1.49
N PRO A 149 -6.18 18.08 -1.18
CA PRO A 149 -6.81 18.51 0.08
C PRO A 149 -8.15 17.83 0.41
N GLY A 150 -9.08 17.75 -0.55
CA GLY A 150 -10.38 17.07 -0.34
C GLY A 150 -10.25 15.55 -0.16
N VAL A 151 -9.21 14.94 -0.72
CA VAL A 151 -8.88 13.51 -0.54
C VAL A 151 -8.32 13.26 0.86
N ASN A 152 -7.50 14.18 1.38
CA ASN A 152 -7.00 14.10 2.76
C ASN A 152 -8.11 14.32 3.79
N GLU A 153 -9.03 15.25 3.52
CA GLU A 153 -10.23 15.44 4.35
C GLU A 153 -11.10 14.18 4.38
N PHE A 154 -11.34 13.57 3.21
CA PHE A 154 -12.04 12.29 3.13
C PHE A 154 -11.33 11.21 3.94
N ALA A 155 -10.01 11.06 3.78
CA ALA A 155 -9.24 10.05 4.51
C ALA A 155 -9.29 10.25 6.04
N ARG A 156 -9.20 11.50 6.53
CA ARG A 156 -9.35 11.81 7.96
C ARG A 156 -10.72 11.42 8.51
N ALA A 157 -11.78 11.62 7.73
CA ALA A 157 -13.13 11.23 8.14
C ALA A 157 -13.33 9.71 8.10
N ALA A 158 -12.86 9.05 7.04
CA ALA A 158 -13.02 7.61 6.83
C ALA A 158 -12.21 6.78 7.84
N LEU A 159 -10.98 7.24 8.17
CA LEU A 159 -10.06 6.56 9.09
C LEU A 159 -10.10 7.15 10.51
N ALA A 160 -11.15 7.90 10.87
CA ALA A 160 -11.19 8.69 12.11
C ALA A 160 -10.91 7.87 13.40
N ARG A 161 -11.19 6.56 13.38
CA ARG A 161 -10.95 5.65 14.52
C ARG A 161 -9.51 5.15 14.61
N ASP A 162 -8.78 5.23 13.50
CA ASP A 162 -7.44 4.67 13.33
C ASP A 162 -6.38 5.77 13.20
N ILE A 163 -6.79 7.05 13.23
CA ILE A 163 -5.87 8.19 13.23
C ILE A 163 -4.97 8.12 14.47
N VAL A 164 -3.67 8.21 14.22
CA VAL A 164 -2.63 8.27 15.26
C VAL A 164 -1.91 9.61 15.21
N GLN A 165 -1.32 10.00 16.33
CA GLN A 165 -0.42 11.15 16.38
C GLN A 165 1.02 10.64 16.33
N PRO A 166 1.80 10.99 15.29
CA PRO A 166 3.20 10.59 15.25
C PRO A 166 3.98 11.30 16.36
N ALA A 167 5.04 10.66 16.86
CA ALA A 167 5.97 11.30 17.76
C ALA A 167 6.61 12.54 17.08
N PRO A 168 7.02 13.58 17.84
CA PRO A 168 7.59 14.81 17.26
C PRO A 168 8.84 14.58 16.38
N ASP A 169 9.55 13.48 16.60
CA ASP A 169 10.76 13.07 15.88
C ASP A 169 10.48 12.01 14.79
N PHE A 170 9.21 11.66 14.54
CA PHE A 170 8.83 10.74 13.47
C PHE A 170 9.35 11.23 12.12
N LYS A 171 9.97 10.30 11.39
CA LYS A 171 10.46 10.54 10.04
C LYS A 171 10.04 9.38 9.14
N ILE A 172 9.66 9.73 7.92
CA ILE A 172 9.55 8.80 6.81
C ILE A 172 10.99 8.54 6.33
N ILE A 173 11.39 7.26 6.30
CA ILE A 173 12.77 6.81 5.99
C ILE A 173 12.65 5.79 4.86
N ASP A 174 13.60 5.79 3.93
CA ASP A 174 13.72 4.75 2.89
C ASP A 174 14.48 3.51 3.38
#